data_AF-A0A7G7BUR3-F1
#
_entry.id   AF-A0A7G7BUR3-F1
#
_cell.length_a   1.000
_cell.length_b   1.000
_cell.length_c   1.000
_cell.angle_alpha   90.00
_cell.angle_beta   90.00
_cell.angle_gamma   90.00
#
_symmetry.space_group_name_H-M   'P 1'
#
loop_
_entity.id
_entity.type
_entity.pdbx_description
1 polymer ?
#
loop_
_entity_poly.entity_id
_entity_poly.type
_entity_poly.pdbx_seq_one_letter_code
_entity_poly.pdbx_strand_id
1 'polypeptide(L)'
;MALHRDPNEPATDPYFGVRLWLQTETRHGWVWAYNLEHLDLIGRFVRAPLREGIPWHDHGRKMTVVARLPAWIQQAKNRDEVLRAIARIHASLLRT
;
A
#
# COMPACT_ATOMS: atom_id res chain seq x y z
N MET A 1 -1.62 8.64 19.79
CA MET A 1 -1.59 7.18 19.57
C MET A 1 -0.87 6.90 18.26
N ALA A 2 0.35 6.36 18.32
CA ALA A 2 1.01 5.86 17.12
C ALA A 2 0.41 4.48 16.82
N LEU A 3 -0.31 4.35 15.72
CA LEU A 3 -0.80 3.06 15.24
C LEU A 3 0.43 2.25 14.82
N HIS A 4 0.97 1.46 15.76
CA HIS A 4 2.01 0.48 15.48
C HIS A 4 1.34 -0.66 14.71
N ARG A 5 1.10 -0.43 13.42
CA ARG A 5 0.47 -1.41 12.53
C ARG A 5 1.52 -2.45 12.19
N ASP A 6 1.30 -3.70 12.56
CA ASP A 6 2.19 -4.78 12.15
C ASP A 6 2.08 -4.93 10.62
N PRO A 7 3.20 -4.81 9.86
CA PRO A 7 3.17 -4.93 8.41
C PRO A 7 2.74 -6.33 7.92
N ASN A 8 2.74 -7.34 8.80
CA ASN A 8 2.33 -8.71 8.48
C ASN A 8 0.85 -8.99 8.80
N GLU A 9 0.15 -8.06 9.46
CA GLU A 9 -1.26 -8.21 9.76
C GLU A 9 -2.17 -7.59 8.69
N PRO A 10 -3.37 -8.15 8.49
CA PRO A 10 -4.36 -7.60 7.58
C PRO A 10 -4.74 -6.17 8.00
N ALA A 11 -4.91 -5.31 7.01
CA ALA A 11 -5.20 -3.91 7.25
C ALA A 11 -6.59 -3.73 7.86
N THR A 12 -6.62 -3.14 9.05
CA THR A 12 -7.83 -2.80 9.82
C THR A 12 -8.04 -1.30 9.91
N ASP A 13 -9.28 -0.85 9.77
CA ASP A 13 -9.65 0.54 9.96
C ASP A 13 -9.27 1.01 11.39
N PRO A 14 -8.59 2.16 11.55
CA PRO A 14 -8.10 2.60 12.85
C PRO A 14 -9.19 3.11 13.81
N TYR A 15 -10.39 3.43 13.30
CA TYR A 15 -11.49 3.96 14.11
C TYR A 15 -12.47 2.85 14.51
N PHE A 16 -12.79 1.94 13.58
CA PHE A 16 -13.77 0.88 13.78
C PHE A 16 -13.13 -0.49 14.07
N GLY A 17 -11.82 -0.65 13.85
CA GLY A 17 -11.11 -1.92 14.04
C GLY A 17 -11.49 -3.00 13.01
N VAL A 18 -12.27 -2.66 11.98
CA VAL A 18 -12.78 -3.62 10.99
C VAL A 18 -11.77 -3.86 9.88
N ARG A 19 -11.76 -5.07 9.32
CA ARG A 19 -10.90 -5.44 8.21
C ARG A 19 -11.27 -4.63 6.95
N LEU A 20 -10.31 -4.01 6.29
CA LEU A 20 -10.54 -3.29 5.03
C LEU A 20 -10.96 -4.26 3.92
N TRP A 21 -11.89 -3.83 3.06
CA TRP A 21 -12.36 -4.65 1.95
C TRP A 21 -11.30 -4.81 0.85
N LEU A 22 -10.62 -3.71 0.52
CA LEU A 22 -9.60 -3.67 -0.54
C LEU A 22 -8.24 -4.03 0.03
N GLN A 23 -7.98 -5.32 0.23
CA GLN A 23 -6.66 -5.80 0.63
C GLN A 23 -6.32 -7.17 0.06
N THR A 24 -5.03 -7.45 -0.06
CA THR A 24 -4.52 -8.76 -0.47
C THR A 24 -3.17 -9.02 0.17
N GLU A 25 -2.93 -10.27 0.52
CA GLU A 25 -1.67 -10.74 1.06
C GLU A 25 -0.67 -11.02 -0.07
N THR A 26 0.57 -10.60 0.14
CA THR A 26 1.71 -10.98 -0.69
C THR A 26 2.83 -11.54 0.20
N ARG A 27 3.86 -12.16 -0.40
CA ARG A 27 4.98 -12.74 0.35
C ARG A 27 5.79 -11.71 1.16
N HIS A 28 5.64 -10.41 0.86
CA HIS A 28 6.34 -9.32 1.55
C HIS A 28 5.45 -8.54 2.51
N GLY A 29 4.16 -8.88 2.59
CA GLY A 29 3.17 -8.23 3.45
C GLY A 29 1.87 -7.93 2.72
N TRP A 30 1.02 -7.11 3.35
CA TRP A 30 -0.30 -6.79 2.82
C TRP A 30 -0.30 -5.53 1.95
N VAL A 31 -0.93 -5.61 0.78
CA VAL A 31 -1.30 -4.43 -0.01
C VAL A 31 -2.76 -4.13 0.29
N TRP A 32 -3.05 -2.89 0.67
CA TRP A 32 -4.39 -2.45 1.01
C TRP A 32 -4.67 -1.02 0.56
N ALA A 33 -5.94 -0.70 0.39
CA ALA A 33 -6.42 0.64 0.09
C ALA A 33 -7.75 0.91 0.82
N TYR A 34 -8.13 2.18 0.92
CA TYR A 34 -9.40 2.59 1.53
C TYR A 34 -10.52 2.62 0.49
N ASN A 35 -10.18 2.99 -0.75
CA ASN A 35 -11.08 3.07 -1.89
C ASN A 35 -10.29 2.78 -3.18
N LEU A 36 -11.00 2.70 -4.30
CA LEU A 36 -10.39 2.45 -5.62
C LEU A 36 -9.43 3.57 -6.05
N GLU A 37 -9.76 4.83 -5.76
CA GLU A 37 -8.89 5.97 -6.09
C GLU A 37 -7.54 5.89 -5.37
N HIS A 38 -7.53 5.46 -4.11
CA HIS A 38 -6.30 5.21 -3.36
C HIS A 38 -5.51 4.06 -3.98
N LEU A 39 -6.19 3.00 -4.41
CA LEU A 39 -5.53 1.87 -5.06
C LEU A 39 -4.89 2.27 -6.40
N ASP A 40 -5.58 3.09 -7.19
CA ASP A 40 -5.06 3.68 -8.43
C ASP A 40 -3.89 4.63 -8.18
N LEU A 41 -3.95 5.44 -7.11
CA LEU A 41 -2.84 6.30 -6.70
C LEU A 41 -1.58 5.49 -6.39
N ILE A 42 -1.72 4.39 -5.65
CA ILE A 42 -0.61 3.47 -5.36
C ILE A 42 -0.09 2.87 -6.68
N GLY A 43 -1.00 2.43 -7.57
CA GLY A 43 -0.63 1.87 -8.87
C GLY A 43 0.16 2.86 -9.74
N ARG A 44 -0.28 4.12 -9.82
CA ARG A 44 0.42 5.20 -10.53
C ARG A 44 1.79 5.49 -9.92
N PHE A 45 1.87 5.57 -8.60
CA PHE A 45 3.13 5.80 -7.90
C PHE A 45 4.13 4.66 -8.08
N VAL A 46 3.66 3.41 -8.09
CA VAL A 46 4.50 2.23 -8.32
C VAL A 46 4.96 2.13 -9.78
N ARG A 47 4.17 2.65 -10.72
CA ARG A 47 4.54 2.71 -12.15
C ARG A 47 5.53 3.83 -12.49
N ALA A 48 5.54 4.91 -11.71
CA ALA A 48 6.41 6.05 -11.97
C ALA A 48 7.90 5.63 -11.92
N PRO A 49 8.69 5.86 -13.00
CA PRO A 49 10.09 5.44 -13.08
C PRO A 49 11.03 6.30 -12.21
N LEU A 50 10.60 7.48 -11.79
CA LEU A 50 11.39 8.43 -11.02
C LEU A 50 10.90 8.47 -9.57
N ARG A 51 11.64 7.82 -8.68
CA ARG A 51 11.59 8.14 -7.25
C ARG A 51 12.86 8.92 -6.97
N GLU A 52 12.78 10.24 -6.92
CA GLU A 52 13.78 11.00 -6.15
C GLU A 52 13.75 10.38 -4.76
N GLY A 53 14.81 9.63 -4.42
CA GLY A 53 14.83 8.79 -3.25
C GLY A 53 14.50 9.62 -2.03
N ILE A 54 13.31 9.44 -1.48
CA ILE A 54 12.98 9.96 -0.16
C ILE A 54 14.02 9.30 0.74
N PRO A 55 14.97 10.05 1.33
CA PRO A 55 16.00 9.45 2.16
C PRO A 55 15.28 8.70 3.27
N TRP A 56 15.63 7.43 3.46
CA TRP A 56 15.04 6.58 4.50
C TRP A 56 15.17 7.16 5.92
N HIS A 57 16.02 8.19 6.07
CA HIS A 57 16.30 8.93 7.29
C HIS A 57 15.62 10.32 7.39
N ASP A 58 14.83 10.74 6.39
CA ASP A 58 14.10 12.01 6.50
C ASP A 58 12.71 11.77 7.11
N HIS A 59 12.67 11.82 8.44
CA HIS A 59 11.43 11.78 9.22
C HIS A 59 10.56 13.04 9.01
N GLY A 60 11.04 14.06 8.28
CA GLY A 60 10.44 15.38 8.19
C GLY A 60 9.31 15.58 7.18
N ARG A 61 9.17 14.72 6.15
CA ARG A 61 8.24 15.00 5.02
C ARG A 61 7.37 13.82 4.57
N LYS A 62 6.89 12.99 5.48
CA LYS A 62 5.82 11.99 5.18
C LYS A 62 4.43 12.63 5.13
N MET A 63 4.28 13.69 4.34
CA MET A 63 3.03 14.45 4.20
C MET A 63 2.08 13.88 3.14
N THR A 64 2.54 12.95 2.31
CA THR A 64 1.71 12.27 1.32
C THR A 64 1.34 10.87 1.79
N VAL A 65 0.12 10.42 1.43
CA VAL A 65 -0.39 9.06 1.71
C VAL A 65 0.60 8.00 1.22
N VAL A 66 1.25 8.28 0.10
CA VAL A 66 2.24 7.42 -0.55
C VAL A 66 3.53 7.27 0.27
N ALA A 67 4.01 8.35 0.91
CA ALA A 67 5.22 8.31 1.74
C ALA A 67 5.03 7.50 3.04
N ARG A 68 3.78 7.24 3.43
CA ARG A 68 3.40 6.38 4.56
C ARG A 68 3.23 4.91 4.18
N LEU A 69 3.38 4.55 2.90
CA LEU A 69 3.30 3.16 2.48
C LEU A 69 4.45 2.34 3.09
N PRO A 70 4.20 1.05 3.35
CA PRO A 70 5.25 0.12 3.75
C PRO A 70 6.49 0.24 2.88
N ALA A 71 7.64 0.20 3.55
CA ALA A 71 8.97 0.24 2.97
C ALA A 71 9.10 -0.60 1.69
N TRP A 72 8.61 -1.83 1.74
CA TRP A 72 8.76 -2.82 0.67
C TRP A 72 7.93 -2.47 -0.58
N ILE A 73 6.80 -1.77 -0.46
CA ILE A 73 5.99 -1.28 -1.59
C ILE A 73 6.75 -0.19 -2.36
N GLN A 74 7.60 0.56 -1.65
CA GLN A 74 8.45 1.60 -2.20
C GLN A 74 9.77 1.06 -2.78
N GLN A 75 10.02 -0.26 -2.76
CA GLN A 75 11.20 -0.85 -3.39
C GLN A 75 10.92 -1.20 -4.86
N ALA A 76 11.82 -0.79 -5.76
CA ALA A 76 11.67 -1.03 -7.20
C ALA A 76 11.57 -2.53 -7.55
N LYS A 77 12.32 -3.40 -6.84
CA LYS A 77 12.29 -4.87 -7.03
C LYS A 77 10.93 -5.52 -6.76
N ASN A 78 10.05 -4.86 -6.00
CA ASN A 78 8.73 -5.38 -5.65
C ASN A 78 7.62 -4.77 -6.52
N ARG A 79 7.97 -3.92 -7.50
CA ARG A 79 7.01 -3.21 -8.36
C ARG A 79 6.01 -4.16 -9.01
N ASP A 80 6.49 -5.21 -9.66
CA ASP A 80 5.62 -6.15 -10.38
C ASP A 80 4.70 -6.91 -9.43
N GLU A 81 5.18 -7.21 -8.22
CA GLU A 81 4.39 -7.88 -7.21
C GLU A 81 3.27 -7.00 -6.67
N VAL A 82 3.55 -5.73 -6.37
CA VAL A 82 2.53 -4.77 -5.95
C VAL A 82 1.51 -4.55 -7.06
N LEU A 83 1.94 -4.43 -8.32
CA LEU A 83 1.01 -4.28 -9.44
C LEU A 83 0.12 -5.51 -9.64
N ARG A 84 0.66 -6.72 -9.46
CA ARG A 84 -0.13 -7.96 -9.45
C ARG A 84 -1.12 -7.99 -8.29
N ALA A 85 -0.72 -7.55 -7.11
CA ALA A 85 -1.58 -7.45 -5.93
C ALA A 85 -2.77 -6.49 -6.19
N ILE A 86 -2.49 -5.31 -6.75
CA ILE A 86 -3.53 -4.35 -7.16
C ILE A 86 -4.49 -4.98 -8.18
N ALA A 87 -3.96 -5.67 -9.19
CA ALA A 87 -4.79 -6.35 -10.19
C ALA A 87 -5.66 -7.45 -9.58
N ARG A 88 -5.16 -8.19 -8.57
CA ARG A 88 -5.95 -9.19 -7.82
C ARG A 88 -7.10 -8.54 -7.05
N ILE A 89 -6.88 -7.39 -6.43
CA ILE A 89 -7.93 -6.64 -5.74
C ILE A 89 -9.00 -6.21 -6.75
N HIS A 90 -8.63 -5.65 -7.91
CA HIS A 90 -9.59 -5.31 -8.97
C HIS A 90 -10.39 -6.54 -9.44
N ALA A 91 -9.72 -7.67 -9.66
CA ALA A 91 -10.38 -8.90 -10.09
C ALA A 91 -11.32 -9.49 -9.01
N SER A 92 -11.06 -9.23 -7.72
CA SER A 92 -11.97 -9.64 -6.64
C SER A 92 -13.27 -8.86 -6.64
N LEU A 93 -13.25 -7.60 -7.06
CA LEU A 93 -14.44 -6.75 -7.14
C LEU A 93 -15.36 -7.14 -8.29
N LEU A 94 -14.81 -7.68 -9.39
CA LEU A 94 -15.60 -8.19 -10.52
C LEU A 94 -16.31 -9.53 -10.20
N ARG A 95 -15.99 -10.15 -9.06
CA ARG A 95 -16.59 -11.43 -8.62
C ARG A 95 -17.65 -11.26 -7.54
N THR A 96 -17.89 -10.03 -7.08
CA THR A 96 -18.98 -9.68 -6.17
C THR A 96 -20.15 -9.13 -6.97
#